data_AF-A0A5R2N1Q5-F1
#
_entry.id   AF-A0A5R2N1Q5-F1
#
_cell.length_a   1.000
_cell.length_b   1.000
_cell.length_c   1.000
_cell.angle_alpha   90.00
_cell.angle_beta   90.00
_cell.angle_gamma   90.00
#
_symmetry.space_group_name_H-M   'P 1'
#
loop_
_entity.id
_entity.type
_entity.pdbx_description
1 polymer ?
#
loop_
_entity_poly.entity_id
_entity_poly.type
_entity_poly.pdbx_seq_one_letter_code
_entity_poly.pdbx_strand_id
1 'polypeptide(L)'
;ALKRIDSVSEASRRIMGGDLTGRLPVTGAGDEFDRLSENLNSMLARIATLNEGLKQVSDNIAHDLKTPLTRLRNRAEATLSGKQKTSDYRQALEGTIAESDQLIKTFNAILMISRLEAGYSSEHTNRVDLAAAVRDVVELYEPVA
;
A
#
# COMPACT_ATOMS: atom_id res chain seq x y z
N ALA A 1 14.63 -37.15 -17.84
CA ALA A 1 13.89 -36.01 -18.39
C ALA A 1 12.42 -36.01 -17.95
N LEU A 2 11.60 -37.00 -18.35
CA LEU A 2 10.16 -37.05 -18.00
C LEU A 2 9.86 -36.83 -16.51
N LYS A 3 10.50 -37.59 -15.62
CA LYS A 3 10.29 -37.46 -14.16
C LYS A 3 10.53 -36.04 -13.61
N ARG A 4 11.47 -35.28 -14.21
CA ARG A 4 11.76 -33.88 -13.81
C ARG A 4 10.70 -32.91 -14.32
N ILE A 5 10.21 -33.10 -15.54
CA ILE A 5 9.09 -32.34 -16.12
C ILE A 5 7.81 -32.56 -15.31
N ASP A 6 7.56 -33.80 -14.88
CA ASP A 6 6.40 -34.13 -14.05
C ASP A 6 6.49 -33.42 -12.69
N SER A 7 7.66 -33.44 -12.03
CA SER A 7 7.86 -32.73 -10.76
C SER A 7 7.70 -31.21 -10.88
N VAL A 8 8.20 -30.60 -11.96
CA VAL A 8 8.03 -29.17 -12.26
C VAL A 8 6.56 -28.84 -12.53
N SER A 9 5.86 -29.70 -13.28
CA SER A 9 4.44 -29.52 -13.60
C SER A 9 3.55 -29.65 -12.37
N GLU A 10 3.83 -30.61 -11.49
CA GLU A 10 3.11 -30.81 -10.24
C GLU A 10 3.33 -29.65 -9.26
N ALA A 11 4.59 -29.19 -9.11
CA ALA A 11 4.89 -28.00 -8.33
C ALA A 11 4.15 -26.76 -8.88
N SER A 12 4.18 -26.55 -10.20
CA SER A 12 3.46 -25.45 -10.86
C SER A 12 1.95 -25.50 -10.61
N ARG A 13 1.32 -26.68 -10.64
CA ARG A 13 -0.12 -26.82 -10.32
C ARG A 13 -0.44 -26.42 -8.88
N ARG A 14 0.39 -26.81 -7.91
CA ARG A 14 0.21 -26.42 -6.50
C ARG A 14 0.34 -24.91 -6.31
N ILE A 15 1.34 -24.31 -6.96
CA ILE A 15 1.55 -22.86 -6.95
C ILE A 15 0.35 -22.12 -7.57
N MET A 16 -0.14 -22.57 -8.72
CA MET A 16 -1.36 -22.02 -9.34
C MET A 16 -2.60 -22.20 -8.45
N GLY A 17 -2.61 -23.22 -7.59
CA GLY A 17 -3.65 -23.46 -6.58
C GLY A 17 -3.57 -22.56 -5.34
N GLY A 18 -2.59 -21.65 -5.26
CA GLY A 18 -2.46 -20.67 -4.18
C GLY A 18 -1.29 -20.89 -3.21
N ASP A 19 -0.53 -21.99 -3.34
CA ASP A 19 0.68 -22.20 -2.54
C ASP A 19 1.89 -21.47 -3.14
N LEU A 20 1.99 -20.17 -2.86
CA LEU A 20 3.11 -19.32 -3.27
C LEU A 20 4.39 -19.56 -2.43
N THR A 21 4.30 -20.38 -1.37
CA THR A 21 5.46 -20.77 -0.57
C THR A 21 6.20 -21.96 -1.18
N GLY A 22 5.52 -22.73 -2.02
CA GLY A 22 6.10 -23.80 -2.82
C GLY A 22 7.25 -23.32 -3.71
N ARG A 23 8.21 -24.22 -3.94
CA ARG A 23 9.36 -23.99 -4.81
C ARG A 23 9.49 -25.14 -5.81
N LEU A 24 9.98 -24.80 -7.00
CA LEU A 24 10.36 -25.79 -7.99
C LEU A 24 11.64 -26.51 -7.54
N PRO A 25 11.73 -27.83 -7.73
CA PRO A 25 12.92 -28.59 -7.39
C PRO A 25 14.11 -28.18 -8.27
N VAL A 26 15.27 -27.99 -7.64
CA VAL A 26 16.57 -27.82 -8.30
C VAL A 26 17.39 -29.08 -8.02
N THR A 27 17.85 -29.76 -9.08
CA THR A 27 18.48 -31.08 -8.95
C THR A 27 20.00 -31.01 -8.75
N GLY A 28 20.62 -29.86 -9.01
CA GLY A 28 22.07 -29.66 -8.91
C GLY A 28 22.85 -30.25 -10.10
N ALA A 29 22.15 -30.60 -11.18
CA ALA A 29 22.73 -31.06 -12.43
C ALA A 29 23.37 -29.91 -13.24
N GLY A 30 23.00 -28.65 -12.94
CA GLY A 30 23.56 -27.46 -13.59
C GLY A 30 23.12 -27.28 -15.04
N ASP A 31 22.03 -27.93 -15.43
CA ASP A 31 21.48 -27.91 -16.78
C ASP A 31 20.36 -26.87 -16.95
N GLU A 32 19.76 -26.83 -18.14
CA GLU A 32 18.74 -25.84 -18.50
C GLU A 32 17.49 -25.92 -17.63
N PHE A 33 17.17 -27.10 -17.10
CA PHE A 33 16.05 -27.31 -16.20
C PHE A 33 16.32 -26.70 -14.82
N ASP A 34 17.54 -26.83 -14.30
CA ASP A 34 17.91 -26.19 -13.04
C ASP A 34 17.88 -24.67 -13.17
N ARG A 35 18.41 -24.12 -14.28
CA ARG A 35 18.31 -22.67 -14.57
C ARG A 35 16.87 -22.18 -14.65
N LEU A 36 15.97 -22.95 -15.27
CA LEU A 36 14.54 -22.61 -15.34
C LEU A 36 13.89 -22.63 -13.94
N SER A 37 14.17 -23.66 -13.14
CA SER A 37 13.68 -23.76 -11.76
C SER A 37 14.16 -22.59 -10.90
N GLU A 38 15.43 -22.20 -11.01
CA GLU A 38 16.01 -21.06 -10.29
C GLU A 38 15.35 -19.73 -10.67
N ASN A 39 15.16 -19.48 -11.97
CA ASN A 39 14.49 -18.28 -12.46
C ASN A 39 13.03 -18.20 -11.99
N LEU A 40 12.29 -19.32 -12.07
CA LEU A 40 10.91 -19.38 -11.59
C LEU A 40 10.84 -19.22 -10.07
N ASN A 41 11.74 -19.84 -9.31
CA ASN A 41 11.84 -19.66 -7.87
C ASN A 41 12.13 -18.20 -7.48
N SER A 42 12.97 -17.50 -8.25
CA SER A 42 13.23 -16.07 -8.07
C SER A 42 11.98 -15.23 -8.34
N MET A 43 11.22 -15.55 -9.39
CA MET A 43 9.92 -14.91 -9.66
C MET A 43 8.92 -15.16 -8.52
N LEU A 44 8.83 -16.39 -8.01
CA LEU A 44 7.95 -16.75 -6.90
C LEU A 44 8.33 -16.05 -5.60
N ALA A 45 9.63 -15.93 -5.31
CA ALA A 45 10.10 -15.16 -4.16
C ALA A 45 9.66 -13.70 -4.27
N ARG A 46 9.78 -13.10 -5.46
CA ARG A 46 9.32 -11.72 -5.69
C ARG A 46 7.81 -11.57 -5.54
N ILE A 47 7.01 -12.52 -6.06
CA ILE A 47 5.56 -12.53 -5.86
C ILE A 47 5.20 -12.67 -4.37
N ALA A 48 5.89 -13.54 -3.63
CA ALA A 48 5.67 -13.72 -2.20
C ALA A 48 5.96 -12.42 -1.41
N THR A 49 7.07 -11.73 -1.70
CA THR A 49 7.39 -10.44 -1.10
C THR A 49 6.32 -9.38 -1.41
N LEU A 50 5.85 -9.30 -2.65
CA LEU A 50 4.80 -8.36 -3.04
C LEU A 50 3.48 -8.65 -2.33
N ASN A 51 3.11 -9.92 -2.20
CA ASN A 51 1.86 -10.32 -1.55
C ASN A 51 1.91 -10.07 -0.03
N GLU A 52 3.05 -10.34 0.61
CA GLU A 52 3.25 -10.02 2.03
C GLU A 52 3.19 -8.50 2.27
N GLY A 53 3.85 -7.71 1.40
CA GLY A 53 3.77 -6.25 1.47
C GLY A 53 2.32 -5.74 1.33
N LEU A 54 1.55 -6.29 0.39
CA LEU A 54 0.13 -5.96 0.22
C LEU A 54 -0.70 -6.29 1.47
N LYS A 55 -0.45 -7.44 2.08
CA LYS A 55 -1.13 -7.87 3.31
C LYS A 55 -0.81 -6.94 4.48
N GLN A 56 0.47 -6.65 4.72
CA GLN A 56 0.91 -5.75 5.78
C GLN A 56 0.33 -4.34 5.63
N VAL A 57 0.34 -3.81 4.40
CA VAL A 57 -0.31 -2.51 4.09
C VAL A 57 -1.80 -2.57 4.40
N SER A 58 -2.49 -3.63 3.99
CA SER A 58 -3.93 -3.78 4.20
C SER A 58 -4.26 -3.82 5.70
N ASP A 59 -3.47 -4.56 6.49
CA ASP A 59 -3.64 -4.66 7.94
C ASP A 59 -3.37 -3.31 8.64
N ASN A 60 -2.31 -2.60 8.23
CA ASN A 60 -2.00 -1.26 8.74
C ASN A 60 -3.12 -0.26 8.44
N ILE A 61 -3.62 -0.24 7.20
CA ILE A 61 -4.76 0.62 6.79
C ILE A 61 -5.98 0.31 7.65
N ALA A 62 -6.32 -0.97 7.83
CA ALA A 62 -7.48 -1.37 8.62
C ALA A 62 -7.39 -0.87 10.07
N HIS A 63 -6.22 -1.00 10.70
CA HIS A 63 -5.99 -0.52 12.05
C HIS A 63 -6.05 1.01 12.16
N ASP A 64 -5.35 1.70 11.25
CA ASP A 64 -5.21 3.16 11.26
C ASP A 64 -6.51 3.88 10.91
N LEU A 65 -7.41 3.24 10.15
CA LEU A 65 -8.75 3.78 9.89
C LEU A 65 -9.75 3.49 11.02
N LYS A 66 -9.67 2.32 11.67
CA LYS A 66 -10.67 1.89 12.66
C LYS A 66 -10.78 2.85 13.84
N THR A 67 -9.65 3.27 14.40
CA THR A 67 -9.59 4.15 15.57
C THR A 67 -10.23 5.53 15.31
N PRO A 68 -9.79 6.30 14.31
CA PRO A 68 -10.35 7.60 14.01
C PRO A 68 -11.81 7.53 13.50
N LEU A 69 -12.21 6.50 12.74
CA LEU A 69 -13.62 6.32 12.36
C LEU A 69 -14.52 6.06 13.58
N THR A 70 -14.03 5.26 14.54
CA THR A 70 -14.77 5.02 15.80
C THR A 70 -14.92 6.31 16.60
N ARG A 71 -13.86 7.12 16.69
CA ARG A 71 -13.91 8.43 17.35
C ARG A 71 -14.90 9.37 16.68
N LEU A 72 -14.85 9.45 15.35
CA LEU A 72 -15.72 10.31 14.55
C LEU A 72 -17.19 9.93 14.75
N ARG A 73 -17.50 8.63 14.74
CA ARG A 73 -18.85 8.12 15.04
C ARG A 73 -19.31 8.49 16.45
N ASN A 74 -18.49 8.22 17.47
CA ASN A 74 -18.85 8.52 18.86
C ASN A 74 -19.11 10.02 19.08
N ARG A 75 -18.33 10.89 18.43
CA ARG A 75 -18.51 12.35 18.48
C ARG A 75 -19.84 12.78 17.83
N ALA A 76 -20.19 12.18 16.70
CA ALA A 76 -21.48 12.42 16.06
C ALA A 76 -22.65 11.94 16.95
N GLU A 77 -22.57 10.73 17.52
CA GLU A 77 -23.57 10.19 18.44
C GLU A 77 -23.75 11.06 19.69
N ALA A 78 -22.65 11.53 20.29
CA ALA A 78 -22.69 12.42 21.45
C ALA A 78 -23.36 13.76 21.13
N THR A 79 -23.11 14.30 19.94
CA THR A 79 -23.74 15.54 19.46
C THR A 79 -25.26 15.35 19.29
N LEU A 80 -25.69 14.20 18.77
CA LEU A 80 -27.11 13.88 18.59
C LEU A 80 -27.85 13.55 19.90
N SER A 81 -27.17 13.04 20.92
CA SER A 81 -27.80 12.58 22.17
C SER A 81 -28.13 13.69 23.18
N GLY A 82 -27.63 14.92 22.97
CA GLY A 82 -27.81 16.05 23.88
C GLY A 82 -28.92 17.03 23.46
N LYS A 83 -29.46 17.80 24.42
CA LYS A 83 -30.22 19.03 24.12
C LYS A 83 -29.23 20.17 23.86
N GLN A 84 -28.75 20.29 22.62
CA GLN A 84 -27.78 21.30 22.23
C GLN A 84 -28.43 22.47 21.47
N LYS A 85 -27.77 23.64 21.47
CA LYS A 85 -28.19 24.77 20.63
C LYS A 85 -27.75 24.52 19.19
N THR A 86 -28.40 25.15 18.22
CA THR A 86 -28.03 25.07 16.80
C THR A 86 -26.57 25.45 16.53
N SER A 87 -25.99 26.37 17.31
CA SER A 87 -24.56 26.72 17.25
C SER A 87 -23.64 25.53 17.53
N ASP A 88 -24.03 24.70 18.50
CA ASP A 88 -23.19 23.61 19.00
C ASP A 88 -23.20 22.45 17.99
N TYR A 89 -24.34 22.22 17.33
CA TYR A 89 -24.41 21.31 16.17
C TYR A 89 -23.53 21.75 15.01
N ARG A 90 -23.51 23.05 14.68
CA ARG A 90 -22.64 23.58 13.61
C ARG A 90 -21.17 23.35 13.95
N GLN A 91 -20.75 23.70 15.16
CA GLN A 91 -19.36 23.51 15.61
C GLN A 91 -18.97 22.03 15.65
N ALA A 92 -19.90 21.16 16.08
CA ALA A 92 -19.68 19.72 16.07
C ALA A 92 -19.45 19.18 14.66
N LEU A 93 -20.30 19.57 13.69
CA LEU A 93 -20.20 19.21 12.27
C LEU A 93 -18.91 19.74 11.64
N GLU A 94 -18.54 20.99 11.89
CA GLU A 94 -17.28 21.57 11.40
C GLU A 94 -16.07 20.76 11.87
N GLY A 95 -16.04 20.37 13.16
CA GLY A 95 -14.95 19.52 13.66
C GLY A 95 -14.99 18.08 13.12
N THR A 96 -16.18 17.52 12.84
CA THR A 96 -16.32 16.22 12.18
C THR A 96 -15.80 16.27 10.75
N ILE A 97 -16.04 17.36 10.01
CA ILE A 97 -15.48 17.59 8.67
C ILE A 97 -13.96 17.67 8.74
N ALA A 98 -13.41 18.48 9.65
CA ALA A 98 -11.96 18.61 9.81
C ALA A 98 -11.27 17.28 10.17
N GLU A 99 -11.88 16.46 11.03
CA GLU A 99 -11.35 15.13 11.38
C GLU A 99 -11.45 14.15 10.18
N SER A 100 -12.51 14.27 9.35
CA SER A 100 -12.66 13.52 8.10
C SER A 100 -11.59 13.91 7.06
N ASP A 101 -11.31 15.20 6.92
CA ASP A 101 -10.27 15.69 6.00
C ASP A 101 -8.89 15.18 6.41
N GLN A 102 -8.61 15.15 7.72
CA GLN A 102 -7.37 14.59 8.24
C GLN A 102 -7.27 13.09 7.94
N LEU A 103 -8.38 12.35 8.06
CA LEU A 103 -8.43 10.94 7.70
C LEU A 103 -8.12 10.72 6.21
N ILE A 104 -8.72 11.52 5.33
CA ILE A 104 -8.49 11.46 3.88
C ILE A 104 -7.01 11.73 3.57
N LYS A 105 -6.39 12.72 4.22
CA LYS A 105 -4.95 13.02 4.05
C LYS A 105 -4.07 11.84 4.46
N THR A 106 -4.31 11.25 5.62
CA THR A 106 -3.56 10.07 6.10
C THR A 106 -3.73 8.89 5.15
N PHE A 107 -4.95 8.63 4.69
CA PHE A 107 -5.24 7.55 3.75
C PHE A 107 -4.47 7.73 2.42
N ASN A 108 -4.47 8.95 1.87
CA ASN A 108 -3.71 9.27 0.66
C ASN A 108 -2.20 9.10 0.85
N ALA A 109 -1.67 9.46 2.02
CA ALA A 109 -0.26 9.26 2.36
C ALA A 109 0.10 7.77 2.42
N ILE A 110 -0.74 6.93 3.03
CA ILE A 110 -0.51 5.48 3.07
C ILE A 110 -0.54 4.89 1.66
N LEU A 111 -1.52 5.25 0.83
CA LEU A 111 -1.59 4.80 -0.57
C LEU A 111 -0.36 5.22 -1.38
N MET A 112 0.20 6.41 -1.11
CA MET A 112 1.45 6.86 -1.73
C MET A 112 2.63 5.97 -1.30
N ILE A 113 2.78 5.72 0.01
CA ILE A 113 3.84 4.86 0.54
C ILE A 113 3.76 3.45 -0.05
N SER A 114 2.57 2.84 -0.08
CA SER A 114 2.39 1.50 -0.63
C SER A 114 2.73 1.40 -2.12
N ARG A 115 2.45 2.45 -2.91
CA ARG A 115 2.88 2.51 -4.32
C ARG A 115 4.40 2.60 -4.47
N LEU A 116 5.06 3.37 -3.61
CA LEU A 116 6.53 3.48 -3.57
C LEU A 116 7.16 2.12 -3.21
N GLU A 117 6.66 1.46 -2.16
CA GLU A 117 7.18 0.17 -1.66
C GLU A 117 6.97 -0.99 -2.62
N ALA A 118 5.84 -1.02 -3.33
CA ALA A 118 5.55 -2.03 -4.35
C ALA A 118 6.45 -1.89 -5.61
N GLY A 119 7.38 -0.94 -5.64
CA GLY A 119 8.33 -0.75 -6.73
C GLY A 119 7.69 -0.20 -8.01
N TYR A 120 6.45 0.29 -7.94
CA TYR A 120 5.80 1.02 -9.05
C TYR A 120 6.49 2.36 -9.34
N SER A 121 7.36 2.82 -8.44
CA SER A 121 8.21 3.99 -8.65
C SER A 121 9.46 3.63 -9.44
N SER A 122 9.25 3.17 -10.67
CA SER A 122 10.13 3.51 -11.79
C SER A 122 9.67 4.82 -12.42
N GLU A 123 9.14 5.76 -11.62
CA GLU A 123 8.91 7.11 -12.11
C GLU A 123 10.27 7.73 -12.39
N HIS A 124 10.45 8.11 -13.65
CA HIS A 124 11.61 8.76 -14.24
C HIS A 124 12.24 9.77 -13.27
N THR A 125 13.29 9.33 -12.58
CA THR A 125 14.12 10.22 -11.75
C THR A 125 14.94 11.08 -12.69
N ASN A 126 14.43 12.27 -12.97
CA ASN A 126 15.12 13.27 -13.78
C ASN A 126 15.83 14.28 -12.87
N ARG A 127 16.90 14.88 -13.38
CA ARG A 127 17.54 16.01 -12.70
C ARG A 127 16.55 17.18 -12.65
N VAL A 128 16.32 17.69 -11.45
CA VAL A 128 15.45 18.86 -11.18
C VAL A 128 16.31 20.02 -10.71
N ASP A 129 16.03 21.22 -11.22
CA ASP A 129 16.63 22.46 -10.72
C ASP A 129 15.88 22.91 -9.44
N LEU A 130 16.50 22.69 -8.29
CA LEU A 130 15.96 23.09 -7.00
C LEU A 130 15.83 24.62 -6.88
N ALA A 131 16.70 25.40 -7.52
CA ALA A 131 16.64 26.87 -7.45
C ALA A 131 15.46 27.42 -8.26
N ALA A 132 15.06 26.74 -9.35
CA ALA A 132 13.82 27.05 -10.06
C ALA A 132 12.59 26.72 -9.19
N ALA A 133 12.51 25.52 -8.64
CA ALA A 133 11.37 25.10 -7.81
C ALA A 133 11.16 25.98 -6.57
N VAL A 134 12.24 26.41 -5.92
CA VAL A 134 12.15 27.32 -4.75
C VAL A 134 11.66 28.71 -5.18
N ARG A 135 12.07 29.22 -6.34
CA ARG A 135 11.58 30.51 -6.85
C ARG A 135 10.08 30.45 -7.15
N ASP A 136 9.60 29.38 -7.78
CA ASP A 136 8.17 29.20 -8.07
C ASP A 136 7.34 29.19 -6.78
N VAL A 137 7.84 28.55 -5.71
CA VAL A 137 7.16 28.56 -4.40
C VAL A 137 7.16 29.94 -3.77
N VAL A 138 8.28 30.68 -3.86
CA VAL A 138 8.36 32.05 -3.33
C VAL A 138 7.39 32.98 -4.05
N GLU A 139 7.30 32.90 -5.38
CA GLU A 139 6.38 33.70 -6.19
C GLU A 139 4.90 33.37 -5.87
N LEU A 140 4.58 32.11 -5.60
CA LEU A 140 3.22 31.69 -5.22
C LEU A 140 2.76 32.27 -3.87
N TYR A 141 3.69 32.52 -2.94
CA TYR A 141 3.40 33.02 -1.59
C TYR A 141 3.64 34.52 -1.42
N GLU A 142 4.28 35.20 -2.39
CA GLU A 142 4.45 36.66 -2.41
C GLU A 142 3.14 37.45 -2.24
N PRO A 143 1.98 37.05 -2.80
CA PRO A 143 0.73 37.80 -2.66
C PRO A 143 0.10 37.75 -1.26
N VAL A 144 0.59 36.87 -0.38
CA VAL A 144 0.03 36.61 0.95
C VAL A 144 0.91 37.22 2.07
N ALA A 145 2.05 37.83 1.71
CA ALA A 145 3.01 38.47 2.61
C ALA A 145 2.81 39.98 2.76
#